data_AF-A0A183U249-F1
#
_entry.id   AF-A0A183U249-F1
#
_cell.length_a   1.000
_cell.length_b   1.000
_cell.length_c   1.000
_cell.angle_alpha   90.00
_cell.angle_beta   90.00
_cell.angle_gamma   90.00
#
_symmetry.space_group_name_H-M   'P 1'
#
loop_
_entity.id
_entity.type
_entity.pdbx_description
1 polymer ?
#
loop_
_entity_poly.entity_id
_entity_poly.type
_entity_poly.pdbx_seq_one_letter_code
_entity_poly.pdbx_strand_id
1 'polypeptide(L)'
;MVAVDYAEHFWGEKHHGYHVLYENLKQCEESVQELAQFLKDRANFEEESGKYFAKSISKTSSLSSSGGAFASSWQLTKGTLELLAEIQSTFFAALQQLFKDVMKYHEDLVRSRKRVKEQDVVDAVNLMQTTTTCLQKSKETYSQRCAELERLKKENGTSKEILK
;
A
#
# COMPACT_ATOMS: atom_id res chain seq x y z
N MET A 1 16.46 -4.80 -15.64
CA MET A 1 14.99 -4.75 -15.74
C MET A 1 14.65 -3.37 -16.28
N VAL A 2 14.06 -3.28 -17.48
CA VAL A 2 13.63 -1.98 -18.01
C VAL A 2 12.41 -1.54 -17.20
N ALA A 3 12.41 -0.31 -16.69
CA ALA A 3 11.26 0.23 -15.97
C ALA A 3 10.05 0.23 -16.91
N VAL A 4 8.93 -0.34 -16.47
CA VAL A 4 7.69 -0.36 -17.25
C VAL A 4 7.15 1.07 -17.28
N ASP A 5 6.98 1.62 -18.47
CA ASP A 5 6.33 2.91 -18.63
C ASP A 5 4.81 2.74 -18.44
N TYR A 6 4.28 3.30 -17.36
CA TYR A 6 2.84 3.24 -17.06
C TYR A 6 2.01 3.94 -18.13
N ALA A 7 2.57 4.95 -18.82
CA ALA A 7 1.89 5.66 -19.89
C ALA A 7 1.64 4.76 -21.12
N GLU A 8 2.33 3.64 -21.28
CA GLU A 8 2.19 2.75 -22.44
C GLU A 8 1.38 1.48 -22.13
N HIS A 9 1.20 1.13 -20.85
CA HIS A 9 0.73 -0.19 -20.44
C HIS A 9 -0.61 -0.20 -19.68
N PHE A 10 -1.16 0.95 -19.34
CA PHE A 10 -2.43 1.05 -18.61
C PHE A 10 -3.59 1.51 -19.52
N TRP A 11 -3.48 1.30 -20.82
CA TRP A 11 -4.61 1.47 -21.74
C TRP A 11 -5.36 0.15 -21.95
N GLY A 12 -6.54 0.23 -22.57
CA GLY A 12 -7.32 -0.93 -22.95
C GLY A 12 -8.78 -0.59 -23.25
N GLU A 13 -9.49 -1.49 -23.92
CA GLU A 13 -10.85 -1.27 -24.42
C GLU A 13 -11.87 -0.91 -23.33
N LYS A 14 -11.60 -1.30 -22.08
CA LYS A 14 -12.47 -1.06 -20.92
C LYS A 14 -12.13 0.21 -20.14
N HIS A 15 -11.05 0.92 -20.51
CA HIS A 15 -10.61 2.16 -19.86
C HIS A 15 -10.35 2.02 -18.35
N HIS A 16 -9.95 0.85 -17.86
CA HIS A 16 -9.74 0.58 -16.43
C HIS A 16 -8.37 1.02 -15.89
N GLY A 17 -7.46 1.49 -16.74
CA GLY A 17 -6.08 1.80 -16.36
C GLY A 17 -5.94 2.71 -15.16
N TYR A 18 -6.64 3.84 -15.20
CA TYR A 18 -6.65 4.81 -14.10
C TYR A 18 -7.07 4.16 -12.78
N HIS A 19 -8.14 3.36 -12.78
CA HIS A 19 -8.60 2.67 -11.58
C HIS A 19 -7.54 1.70 -11.05
N VAL A 20 -6.91 0.90 -11.92
CA VAL A 20 -5.84 -0.03 -11.51
C VAL A 20 -4.67 0.72 -10.88
N LEU A 21 -4.21 1.80 -11.50
CA LEU A 21 -3.11 2.62 -10.96
C LEU A 21 -3.49 3.29 -9.63
N TYR A 22 -4.71 3.79 -9.52
CA TYR A 22 -5.18 4.44 -8.30
C TYR A 22 -5.34 3.45 -7.13
N GLU A 23 -5.85 2.24 -7.39
CA GLU A 23 -5.89 1.18 -6.38
C GLU A 23 -4.49 0.71 -6.00
N ASN A 24 -3.56 0.63 -6.95
CA ASN A 24 -2.16 0.33 -6.64
C ASN A 24 -1.55 1.38 -5.69
N LEU A 25 -1.81 2.67 -5.92
CA LEU A 25 -1.37 3.74 -5.02
C LEU A 25 -1.97 3.62 -3.62
N LYS A 26 -3.25 3.22 -3.49
CA LYS A 26 -3.84 2.91 -2.17
C LYS A 26 -3.16 1.73 -1.49
N GLN A 27 -2.87 0.66 -2.23
CA GLN A 27 -2.18 -0.50 -1.67
C GLN A 27 -0.78 -0.13 -1.17
N CYS A 28 -0.07 0.77 -1.86
CA CYS A 28 1.20 1.30 -1.39
C CYS A 28 1.07 2.06 -0.06
N GLU A 29 0.00 2.83 0.16
CA GLU A 29 -0.29 3.47 1.44
C GLU A 29 -0.46 2.42 2.56
N GLU A 30 -1.24 1.37 2.30
CA GLU A 30 -1.45 0.27 3.25
C GLU A 30 -0.14 -0.45 3.61
N SER A 31 0.73 -0.75 2.63
CA SER A 31 2.03 -1.38 2.90
C SER A 31 2.94 -0.52 3.78
N VAL A 32 2.89 0.81 3.63
CA VAL A 32 3.65 1.73 4.49
C VAL A 32 3.07 1.74 5.91
N GLN A 33 1.74 1.71 6.04
CA GLN A 33 1.07 1.61 7.34
C GLN A 33 1.43 0.30 8.06
N GLU A 34 1.44 -0.83 7.35
CA GLU A 34 1.88 -2.13 7.88
C GLU A 34 3.33 -2.08 8.37
N LEU A 35 4.24 -1.48 7.58
CA LEU A 35 5.63 -1.29 8.00
C LEU A 35 5.73 -0.42 9.26
N ALA A 36 4.97 0.66 9.35
CA ALA A 36 4.95 1.51 10.54
C ALA A 36 4.49 0.73 11.77
N GLN A 37 3.45 -0.10 11.63
CA GLN A 37 2.96 -0.95 12.72
C GLN A 37 4.00 -1.98 13.16
N PHE A 38 4.67 -2.64 12.21
CA PHE A 38 5.78 -3.55 12.52
C PHE A 38 6.90 -2.85 13.30
N LEU A 39 7.33 -1.67 12.87
CA LEU A 39 8.39 -0.91 13.53
C LEU A 39 7.99 -0.50 14.96
N LYS A 40 6.73 -0.14 15.17
CA LYS A 40 6.18 0.16 16.49
C LYS A 40 6.24 -1.06 17.41
N ASP A 41 5.81 -2.23 16.93
CA ASP A 41 5.83 -3.46 17.72
C ASP A 41 7.26 -3.90 18.03
N ARG A 42 8.16 -3.76 17.04
CA ARG A 42 9.59 -4.01 17.20
C ARG A 42 10.23 -3.08 18.24
N ALA A 43 9.81 -1.80 18.28
CA ALA A 43 10.30 -0.82 19.24
C ALA A 43 9.81 -1.13 20.66
N ASN A 44 8.54 -1.49 20.82
CA ASN A 44 8.00 -1.93 22.11
C ASN A 44 8.75 -3.15 22.65
N PHE A 45 9.07 -4.12 21.79
CA PHE A 45 9.89 -5.28 22.17
C PHE A 45 11.30 -4.87 22.64
N GLU A 46 11.95 -3.94 21.94
CA GLU A 46 13.25 -3.42 22.37
C GLU A 46 13.17 -2.71 23.71
N GLU A 47 12.14 -1.91 23.94
CA GLU A 47 11.94 -1.22 25.22
C GLU A 47 11.84 -2.22 26.39
N GLU A 48 11.08 -3.30 26.21
CA GLU A 48 11.00 -4.38 27.20
C GLU A 48 12.34 -5.11 27.37
N SER A 49 13.07 -5.36 26.27
CA SER A 49 14.41 -5.96 26.31
C SER A 49 15.39 -5.12 27.13
N GLY A 50 15.35 -3.80 26.99
CA GLY A 50 16.11 -2.85 27.81
C GLY A 50 15.82 -2.99 29.31
N LYS A 51 14.57 -3.22 29.70
CA LYS A 51 14.19 -3.47 31.11
C LYS A 51 14.81 -4.76 31.65
N TYR A 52 14.93 -5.81 30.83
CA TYR A 52 15.61 -7.05 31.24
C TYR A 52 17.12 -6.88 31.39
N PHE A 53 17.76 -6.09 30.53
CA PHE A 53 19.17 -5.72 30.70
C PHE A 53 19.39 -4.97 32.02
N ALA A 54 18.57 -3.95 32.31
CA ALA A 54 18.66 -3.19 33.57
C ALA A 54 18.50 -4.09 34.82
N LYS A 55 17.53 -5.01 34.79
CA LYS A 55 17.35 -6.01 35.88
C LYS A 55 18.57 -6.90 36.04
N SER A 56 19.14 -7.38 34.93
CA SER A 56 20.31 -8.27 34.93
C SER A 56 21.56 -7.56 35.44
N ILE A 57 21.77 -6.30 35.06
CA ILE A 57 22.86 -5.45 35.55
C ILE A 57 22.73 -5.22 37.06
N SER A 58 21.52 -4.91 37.55
CA SER A 58 21.25 -4.73 38.99
C SER A 58 21.53 -6.01 39.78
N LYS A 59 21.05 -7.16 39.29
CA LYS A 59 21.31 -8.46 39.93
C LYS A 59 22.81 -8.77 39.96
N THR A 60 23.50 -8.58 38.85
CA THR A 60 24.95 -8.87 38.75
C THR A 60 25.75 -7.92 39.63
N SER A 61 25.35 -6.66 39.73
CA SER A 61 25.93 -5.69 40.67
C SER A 61 25.85 -6.21 42.10
N SER A 62 24.69 -6.70 42.56
CA SER A 62 24.54 -7.26 43.91
C SER A 62 25.47 -8.46 44.19
N LEU A 63 25.64 -9.34 43.20
CA LEU A 63 26.48 -10.53 43.31
C LEU A 63 27.98 -10.17 43.32
N SER A 64 28.35 -9.17 42.53
CA SER A 64 29.71 -8.69 42.42
C SER A 64 30.23 -8.00 43.70
N SER A 65 29.32 -7.49 44.53
CA SER A 65 29.60 -6.87 45.83
C SER A 65 29.67 -7.88 46.99
N SER A 66 29.29 -9.14 46.77
CA SER A 66 29.15 -10.14 47.85
C SER A 66 30.47 -10.63 48.44
N GLY A 67 31.61 -10.31 47.83
CA GLY A 67 32.93 -10.78 48.27
C GLY A 67 33.16 -12.29 48.12
N GLY A 68 32.24 -13.02 47.49
CA GLY A 68 32.37 -14.46 47.25
C GLY A 68 33.46 -14.79 46.23
N ALA A 69 33.84 -16.07 46.14
CA ALA A 69 34.89 -16.56 45.25
C ALA A 69 34.70 -16.20 43.76
N PHE A 70 33.47 -15.91 43.34
CA PHE A 70 33.12 -15.51 41.96
C PHE A 70 32.94 -13.99 41.77
N ALA A 71 33.27 -13.15 42.76
CA ALA A 71 33.02 -11.70 42.70
C ALA A 71 33.64 -11.04 41.45
N SER A 72 34.89 -11.38 41.12
CA SER A 72 35.56 -10.86 39.92
C SER A 72 34.88 -11.29 38.62
N SER A 73 34.40 -12.54 38.54
CA SER A 73 33.64 -13.02 37.39
C SER A 73 32.32 -12.27 37.25
N TRP A 74 31.64 -11.96 38.35
CA TRP A 74 30.43 -11.14 38.32
C TRP A 74 30.71 -9.70 37.91
N GLN A 75 31.84 -9.10 38.30
CA GLN A 75 32.24 -7.78 37.79
C GLN A 75 32.43 -7.79 36.27
N LEU A 76 33.10 -8.81 35.72
CA LEU A 76 33.26 -8.95 34.27
C LEU A 76 31.93 -9.13 33.54
N THR A 77 31.05 -9.99 34.07
CA THR A 77 29.70 -10.20 33.53
C THR A 77 28.88 -8.92 33.54
N LYS A 78 28.97 -8.13 34.62
CA LYS A 78 28.30 -6.83 34.73
C LYS A 78 28.75 -5.91 33.60
N GLY A 79 30.06 -5.72 33.42
CA GLY A 79 30.59 -4.87 32.34
C GLY A 79 30.17 -5.33 30.94
N THR A 80 30.09 -6.65 30.72
CA THR A 80 29.57 -7.20 29.46
C THR A 80 28.10 -6.87 29.25
N LEU A 81 27.26 -6.97 30.29
CA LEU A 81 25.85 -6.60 30.22
C LEU A 81 25.64 -5.10 30.01
N GLU A 82 26.49 -4.25 30.58
CA GLU A 82 26.45 -2.79 30.37
C GLU A 82 26.74 -2.44 28.90
N LEU A 83 27.74 -3.07 28.28
CA LEU A 83 28.03 -2.90 26.85
C LEU A 83 26.87 -3.38 25.96
N LEU A 84 26.27 -4.54 26.28
CA LEU A 84 25.10 -5.03 25.55
C LEU A 84 23.90 -4.08 25.68
N ALA A 85 23.68 -3.52 26.88
CA ALA A 85 22.61 -2.55 27.13
C ALA A 85 22.83 -1.24 26.35
N GLU A 86 24.07 -0.79 26.21
CA GLU A 86 24.41 0.40 25.40
C GLU A 86 24.13 0.18 23.91
N ILE A 87 24.54 -0.97 23.36
CA ILE A 87 24.24 -1.35 21.97
C ILE A 87 22.72 -1.41 21.76
N GLN A 88 22.01 -2.07 22.67
CA GLN A 88 20.55 -2.19 22.63
C GLN A 88 19.87 -0.82 22.67
N SER A 89 20.30 0.06 23.56
CA SER A 89 19.75 1.42 23.69
C SER A 89 19.97 2.25 22.42
N THR A 90 21.15 2.14 21.81
CA THR A 90 21.46 2.80 20.53
C THR A 90 20.58 2.28 19.40
N PHE A 91 20.41 0.95 19.31
CA PHE A 91 19.53 0.33 18.34
C PHE A 91 18.06 0.75 18.52
N PHE A 92 17.58 0.78 19.77
CA PHE A 92 16.23 1.24 20.10
C PHE A 92 16.01 2.70 19.67
N ALA A 93 16.96 3.60 19.95
CA ALA A 93 16.87 5.00 19.53
C ALA A 93 16.81 5.15 17.99
N ALA A 94 17.65 4.39 17.26
CA ALA A 94 17.63 4.37 15.81
C ALA A 94 16.30 3.84 15.25
N LEU A 95 15.76 2.79 15.88
CA LEU A 95 14.48 2.20 15.51
C LEU A 95 13.30 3.18 15.75
N GLN A 96 13.32 3.90 16.87
CA GLN A 96 12.31 4.93 17.14
C GLN A 96 12.38 6.08 16.13
N GLN A 97 13.59 6.49 15.72
CA GLN A 97 13.75 7.50 14.69
C GLN A 97 13.22 7.02 13.34
N LEU A 98 13.58 5.80 12.93
CA LEU A 98 13.06 5.18 11.71
C LEU A 98 11.53 5.10 11.72
N PHE A 99 10.92 4.70 12.84
CA PHE A 99 9.47 4.68 12.99
C PHE A 99 8.85 6.07 12.76
N LYS A 100 9.43 7.13 13.34
CA LYS A 100 8.96 8.50 13.12
C LYS A 100 9.06 8.92 11.65
N ASP A 101 10.16 8.58 10.99
CA ASP A 101 10.38 8.93 9.58
C ASP A 101 9.39 8.20 8.67
N VAL A 102 9.11 6.92 8.93
CA VAL A 102 8.10 6.13 8.19
C VAL A 102 6.69 6.68 8.45
N MET A 103 6.36 7.06 9.69
CA MET A 103 5.07 7.69 10.00
C MET A 103 4.88 9.01 9.27
N LYS A 104 5.93 9.86 9.24
CA LYS A 104 5.90 11.11 8.48
C LYS A 104 5.71 10.85 6.98
N TYR A 105 6.45 9.88 6.42
CA TYR A 105 6.29 9.49 5.03
C TYR A 105 4.87 8.99 4.72
N HIS A 106 4.27 8.20 5.62
CA HIS A 106 2.88 7.76 5.50
C HIS A 106 1.92 8.96 5.44
N GLU A 107 2.06 9.94 6.32
CA GLU A 107 1.23 11.16 6.29
C GLU A 107 1.37 11.94 4.98
N ASP A 108 2.60 12.09 4.49
CA ASP A 108 2.89 12.76 3.23
C ASP A 108 2.31 11.99 2.02
N LEU A 109 2.37 10.65 2.06
CA LEU A 109 1.78 9.77 1.05
C LEU A 109 0.25 9.88 1.02
N VAL A 110 -0.40 9.87 2.20
CA VAL A 110 -1.86 10.09 2.33
C VAL A 110 -2.26 11.44 1.73
N ARG A 111 -1.52 12.51 2.04
CA ARG A 111 -1.76 13.84 1.47
C ARG A 111 -1.55 13.85 -0.04
N SER A 112 -0.49 13.19 -0.54
CA SER A 112 -0.19 13.08 -1.96
C SER A 112 -1.29 12.35 -2.73
N ARG A 113 -1.71 11.16 -2.27
CA ARG A 113 -2.80 10.39 -2.89
C ARG A 113 -4.09 11.20 -2.99
N LYS A 114 -4.45 11.95 -1.94
CA LYS A 114 -5.63 12.81 -1.95
C LYS A 114 -5.54 13.93 -3.00
N ARG A 115 -4.33 14.47 -3.27
CA ARG A 115 -4.12 15.46 -4.35
C ARG A 115 -4.16 14.85 -5.74
N VAL A 116 -3.64 13.63 -5.92
CA VAL A 116 -3.58 12.92 -7.21
C VAL A 116 -4.96 12.47 -7.71
N LYS A 117 -5.97 12.39 -6.82
CA LYS A 117 -7.35 12.14 -7.24
C LYS A 117 -7.89 13.38 -7.97
N GLU A 118 -7.56 13.49 -9.25
CA GLU A 118 -8.05 14.55 -10.13
C GLU A 118 -9.45 14.20 -10.62
N GLN A 119 -10.45 14.98 -10.20
CA GLN A 119 -11.84 14.74 -10.55
C GLN A 119 -12.05 14.75 -12.07
N ASP A 120 -11.36 15.64 -12.78
CA ASP A 120 -11.42 15.75 -14.24
C ASP A 120 -10.98 14.46 -14.94
N VAL A 121 -9.95 13.77 -14.41
CA VAL A 121 -9.49 12.48 -14.95
C VAL A 121 -10.52 11.38 -14.72
N VAL A 122 -11.11 11.35 -13.51
CA VAL A 122 -12.18 10.41 -13.17
C VAL A 122 -13.39 10.61 -14.11
N ASP A 123 -13.77 11.87 -14.32
CA ASP A 123 -14.91 12.23 -15.16
C ASP A 123 -14.66 11.89 -16.63
N ALA A 124 -13.44 12.14 -17.14
CA ALA A 124 -13.05 11.74 -18.49
C ALA A 124 -13.12 10.22 -18.69
N VAL A 125 -12.58 9.43 -17.75
CA VAL A 125 -12.64 7.95 -17.82
C VAL A 125 -14.09 7.45 -17.79
N ASN A 126 -14.92 8.00 -16.90
CA ASN A 126 -16.35 7.66 -16.82
C ASN A 126 -17.09 8.00 -18.12
N LEU A 127 -16.79 9.16 -18.72
CA LEU A 127 -17.37 9.58 -19.99
C LEU A 127 -16.95 8.65 -21.13
N MET A 128 -15.68 8.23 -21.18
CA MET A 128 -15.18 7.28 -22.18
C MET A 128 -15.92 5.93 -22.05
N GLN A 129 -16.03 5.38 -20.84
CA GLN A 129 -16.75 4.12 -20.60
C GLN A 129 -18.23 4.19 -20.97
N THR A 130 -18.89 5.29 -20.61
CA THR A 130 -20.31 5.51 -20.93
C THR A 130 -20.50 5.64 -22.44
N THR A 131 -19.64 6.39 -23.12
CA THR A 131 -19.67 6.57 -24.58
C THR A 131 -19.44 5.24 -25.30
N THR A 132 -18.46 4.43 -24.88
CA THR A 132 -18.22 3.10 -25.45
C THR A 132 -19.44 2.20 -25.31
N THR A 133 -20.09 2.20 -24.14
CA THR A 133 -21.30 1.40 -23.89
C THR A 133 -22.48 1.87 -24.74
N CYS A 134 -22.70 3.19 -24.83
CA CYS A 134 -23.77 3.77 -25.64
C CYS A 134 -23.58 3.47 -27.14
N LEU A 135 -22.35 3.60 -27.64
CA LEU A 135 -22.01 3.30 -29.02
C LEU A 135 -22.29 1.83 -29.38
N GLN A 136 -21.90 0.90 -28.50
CA GLN A 136 -22.14 -0.53 -28.71
C GLN A 136 -23.64 -0.83 -28.81
N LYS A 137 -24.47 -0.29 -27.90
CA LYS A 137 -25.93 -0.43 -27.94
C LYS A 137 -26.54 0.16 -29.22
N SER A 138 -26.07 1.33 -29.64
CA SER A 138 -26.51 1.98 -30.88
C SER A 138 -26.17 1.13 -32.11
N LYS A 139 -24.98 0.53 -32.16
CA LYS A 139 -24.54 -0.38 -33.22
C LYS A 139 -25.39 -1.65 -33.29
N GLU A 140 -25.70 -2.25 -32.15
CA GLU A 140 -26.59 -3.42 -32.06
C GLU A 140 -28.01 -3.07 -32.54
N THR A 141 -28.54 -1.93 -32.08
CA THR A 141 -29.86 -1.43 -32.51
C THR A 141 -29.89 -1.19 -34.01
N TYR A 142 -28.87 -0.55 -34.58
CA TYR A 142 -28.76 -0.32 -36.02
C TYR A 142 -28.74 -1.65 -36.78
N SER A 143 -27.93 -2.62 -36.34
CA SER A 143 -27.82 -3.93 -36.98
C SER A 143 -29.15 -4.69 -36.96
N GLN A 144 -29.90 -4.63 -35.86
CA GLN A 144 -31.24 -5.21 -35.75
C GLN A 144 -32.24 -4.56 -36.71
N ARG A 145 -32.21 -3.23 -36.84
CA ARG A 145 -33.08 -2.49 -37.77
C ARG A 145 -32.77 -2.83 -39.23
N CYS A 146 -31.49 -2.94 -39.59
CA CYS A 146 -31.08 -3.40 -40.92
C CYS A 146 -31.57 -4.82 -41.21
N ALA A 147 -31.42 -5.75 -40.26
CA ALA A 147 -31.89 -7.12 -40.42
C ALA A 147 -33.41 -7.21 -40.61
N GLU A 148 -34.18 -6.44 -39.84
CA GLU A 148 -35.64 -6.39 -39.97
C GLU A 148 -36.08 -5.80 -41.31
N LEU A 149 -35.41 -4.75 -41.78
CA LEU A 149 -35.68 -4.15 -43.08
C LEU A 149 -35.41 -5.14 -44.23
N GLU A 150 -34.32 -5.91 -44.16
CA GLU A 150 -34.01 -6.95 -45.16
C GLU A 150 -35.00 -8.12 -45.09
N ARG A 151 -35.52 -8.46 -43.90
CA ARG A 151 -36.59 -9.46 -43.74
C ARG A 151 -37.89 -8.99 -44.40
N LEU A 152 -38.33 -7.77 -44.11
CA LEU A 152 -39.54 -7.17 -44.70
C LEU A 152 -39.47 -7.09 -46.23
N LYS A 153 -38.29 -6.75 -46.79
CA LYS A 153 -38.08 -6.77 -48.25
C LYS A 153 -38.24 -8.16 -48.86
N LYS A 154 -37.76 -9.22 -48.19
CA LYS A 154 -37.87 -10.61 -48.67
C LYS A 154 -39.28 -11.17 -48.57
N GLU A 155 -40.03 -10.74 -47.56
CA GLU A 155 -41.41 -11.19 -47.30
C GLU A 155 -42.48 -10.39 -48.08
N ASN A 156 -42.09 -9.52 -49.01
CA ASN A 156 -43.00 -8.58 -49.72
C ASN A 156 -43.82 -7.70 -48.77
N GLY A 157 -43.21 -7.23 -47.67
CA GLY A 157 -43.82 -6.28 -46.75
C GLY A 157 -44.36 -5.04 -47.47
N THR A 158 -45.46 -4.48 -47.00
CA THR A 158 -46.08 -3.33 -47.67
C THR A 158 -45.17 -2.09 -47.61
N SER A 159 -45.26 -1.18 -48.59
CA SER A 159 -44.46 0.06 -48.59
C SER A 159 -44.59 0.86 -47.29
N LYS A 160 -45.74 0.75 -46.61
CA LYS A 160 -46.01 1.44 -45.33
C LYS A 160 -45.31 0.77 -44.13
N GLU A 161 -45.03 -0.52 -44.20
CA GLU A 161 -44.28 -1.28 -43.18
C GLU A 161 -42.77 -1.11 -43.36
N ILE A 162 -42.29 -0.99 -44.61
CA ILE A 162 -40.85 -0.79 -44.92
C ILE A 162 -40.36 0.62 -44.55
N LEU A 163 -41.23 1.63 -44.59
CA LEU A 163 -40.91 3.04 -44.29
C LEU A 163 -40.94 3.37 -42.78
N LYS A 164 -41.23 2.40 -41.92
CA LYS A 164 -41.48 2.57 -40.49
C LYS A 164 -40.28 2.17 -39.63
#